data_AF-A0A248K009-F1
#
_entry.id   AF-A0A248K009-F1
#
_cell.length_a   1.000
_cell.length_b   1.000
_cell.length_c   1.000
_cell.angle_alpha   90.00
_cell.angle_beta   90.00
_cell.angle_gamma   90.00
#
_symmetry.space_group_name_H-M   'P 1'
#
loop_
_entity.id
_entity.type
_entity.pdbx_description
1 polymer ?
#
loop_
_entity_poly.entity_id
_entity_poly.type
_entity_poly.pdbx_seq_one_letter_code
_entity_poly.pdbx_strand_id
1 'polypeptide(L)'
;MLALVNALHPWRIYLLVPSPMRGEGATGHFLIVIDDEAPLPCWDGNLALATLGRLDLPAAVTVLCMGDFRSALQIDGSIAQRMVEEGELLFAARSPWKDGEVRLKA
;
A
#
# COMPACT_ATOMS: atom_id res chain seq x y z
N MET A 1 1.20 5.74 11.10
CA MET A 1 2.12 5.14 10.11
C MET A 1 2.86 3.91 10.67
N LEU A 2 3.70 4.05 11.69
CA LEU A 2 4.48 2.92 12.25
C LEU A 2 3.64 1.69 12.65
N ALA A 3 2.46 1.91 13.25
CA ALA A 3 1.55 0.81 13.59
C ALA A 3 1.09 0.01 12.37
N LEU A 4 0.86 0.67 11.23
CA LEU A 4 0.46 0.02 9.98
C LEU A 4 1.61 -0.82 9.40
N VAL A 5 2.83 -0.27 9.44
CA VAL A 5 4.04 -0.95 8.99
C VAL A 5 4.30 -2.21 9.83
N ASN A 6 4.16 -2.11 11.15
CA ASN A 6 4.34 -3.25 12.05
C ASN A 6 3.23 -4.30 11.93
N ALA A 7 2.01 -3.91 11.58
CA ALA A 7 0.88 -4.84 11.49
C ALA A 7 0.86 -5.61 10.16
N LEU A 8 1.23 -4.96 9.05
CA LEU A 8 1.06 -5.51 7.70
C LEU A 8 2.38 -5.85 7.01
N HIS A 9 3.51 -5.41 7.56
CA HIS A 9 4.84 -5.54 6.93
C HIS A 9 4.83 -5.19 5.42
N PRO A 10 4.30 -4.01 5.04
CA PRO A 10 4.08 -3.69 3.64
C PRO A 10 5.40 -3.42 2.90
N TRP A 11 5.40 -3.68 1.60
CA TRP A 11 6.42 -3.17 0.68
C TRP A 11 6.24 -1.68 0.41
N ARG A 12 4.99 -1.24 0.22
CA ARG A 12 4.66 0.15 -0.13
C ARG A 12 3.36 0.60 0.51
N ILE A 13 3.28 1.87 0.86
CA ILE A 13 2.04 2.54 1.26
C ILE A 13 1.92 3.82 0.45
N TYR A 14 0.84 3.95 -0.30
CA TYR A 14 0.45 5.15 -1.02
C TYR A 14 -0.79 5.76 -0.38
N LEU A 15 -0.94 7.07 -0.50
CA LEU A 15 -2.15 7.82 -0.15
C LEU A 15 -2.55 8.73 -1.29
N LEU A 16 -3.76 8.55 -1.79
CA LEU A 16 -4.41 9.49 -2.68
C LEU A 16 -5.41 10.32 -1.87
N VAL A 17 -5.07 11.59 -1.64
CA VAL A 17 -5.96 12.54 -0.96
C VAL A 17 -6.97 13.09 -1.99
N PRO A 18 -8.28 13.18 -1.67
CA PRO A 18 -9.24 13.79 -2.56
C PRO A 18 -8.86 15.24 -2.87
N SER A 19 -9.01 15.63 -4.13
CA SER A 19 -8.88 17.03 -4.51
C SER A 19 -9.87 17.88 -3.72
N PRO A 20 -9.44 19.01 -3.11
CA PRO A 20 -10.30 19.85 -2.26
C PRO A 20 -11.49 20.48 -3.00
N MET A 21 -11.59 20.32 -4.33
CA MET A 21 -12.70 20.84 -5.13
C MET A 21 -14.04 20.11 -4.96
N ARG A 22 -14.10 18.95 -4.29
CA ARG A 22 -15.36 18.21 -4.07
C ARG A 22 -15.71 18.22 -2.59
N GLY A 23 -16.52 19.20 -2.19
CA GLY A 23 -16.81 19.59 -0.80
C GLY A 23 -17.66 18.62 0.04
N GLU A 24 -17.39 17.32 0.02
CA GLU A 24 -17.94 16.39 1.01
C GLU A 24 -16.84 15.47 1.54
N GLY A 25 -16.61 15.54 2.85
CA GLY A 25 -15.79 14.60 3.65
C GLY A 25 -14.67 13.89 2.89
N ALA A 26 -13.56 14.58 2.65
CA ALA A 26 -12.43 14.06 1.89
C ALA A 26 -11.85 12.80 2.56
N THR A 27 -12.33 11.63 2.14
CA THR A 27 -11.86 10.33 2.59
C THR A 27 -10.57 10.00 1.82
N GLY A 28 -9.44 9.92 2.53
CA GLY A 28 -8.16 9.52 1.90
C GLY A 28 -8.23 8.07 1.40
N HIS A 29 -7.68 7.77 0.23
CA HIS A 29 -7.59 6.40 -0.26
C HIS A 29 -6.16 5.89 -0.05
N PHE A 30 -5.98 4.86 0.77
CA PHE A 30 -4.71 4.18 0.94
C PHE A 30 -4.61 2.98 0.00
N LEU A 31 -3.47 2.85 -0.67
CA LEU A 31 -3.05 1.61 -1.32
C LEU A 31 -1.86 1.02 -0.56
N ILE A 32 -2.03 -0.17 -0.03
CA ILE A 32 -1.00 -0.89 0.72
C ILE A 32 -0.57 -2.10 -0.11
N VAL A 33 0.72 -2.17 -0.42
CA VAL A 33 1.30 -3.31 -1.15
C VAL A 33 1.99 -4.20 -0.14
N ILE A 34 1.58 -5.45 -0.03
CA ILE A 34 2.15 -6.48 0.86
C ILE A 34 2.88 -7.55 0.07
N ASP A 35 3.55 -8.46 0.77
CA ASP A 35 4.18 -9.63 0.15
C ASP A 35 3.13 -10.63 -0.37
N ASP A 36 3.47 -11.37 -1.42
CA ASP A 36 2.61 -12.41 -1.98
C ASP A 36 2.41 -13.59 -1.01
N GLU A 37 3.33 -13.77 -0.06
CA GLU A 37 3.27 -14.81 0.97
C GLU A 37 2.74 -14.28 2.32
N ALA A 38 2.19 -13.06 2.36
CA ALA A 38 1.68 -12.48 3.60
C ALA A 38 0.52 -13.31 4.19
N PRO A 39 0.35 -13.36 5.52
CA PRO A 39 -0.78 -14.06 6.14
C PRO A 39 -2.13 -13.47 5.73
N LEU A 40 -3.15 -14.32 5.56
CA LEU A 40 -4.52 -13.93 5.15
C LEU A 40 -5.10 -12.67 5.83
N PRO A 41 -4.92 -12.44 7.15
CA PRO A 41 -5.42 -11.21 7.79
C PRO A 41 -4.84 -9.90 7.23
N CYS A 42 -3.72 -9.95 6.51
CA CYS A 42 -3.14 -8.77 5.85
C CYS A 42 -3.88 -8.42 4.56
N TRP A 43 -4.55 -9.39 3.91
CA TRP A 43 -5.12 -9.26 2.56
C TRP A 43 -6.48 -8.57 2.54
N ASP A 44 -7.32 -8.82 3.55
CA ASP A 44 -8.72 -8.40 3.54
C ASP A 44 -8.92 -6.90 3.84
N GLY A 45 -7.84 -6.17 4.15
CA GLY A 45 -7.87 -4.74 4.47
C GLY A 45 -8.52 -4.42 5.82
N ASN A 46 -9.14 -5.37 6.53
CA ASN A 46 -9.78 -5.12 7.82
C ASN A 46 -8.75 -4.78 8.89
N LEU A 47 -7.61 -5.48 8.90
CA LEU A 47 -6.51 -5.18 9.80
C LEU A 47 -5.95 -3.76 9.55
N ALA A 48 -5.85 -3.36 8.28
CA ALA A 48 -5.41 -2.03 7.88
C ALA A 48 -6.41 -0.96 8.32
N LEU A 49 -7.71 -1.15 8.03
CA LEU A 49 -8.80 -0.27 8.42
C LEU A 49 -8.88 -0.11 9.94
N ALA A 50 -8.81 -1.20 10.71
CA ALA A 50 -8.83 -1.15 12.17
C ALA A 50 -7.63 -0.37 12.73
N THR A 51 -6.46 -0.48 12.08
CA THR A 51 -5.26 0.26 12.48
C THR A 51 -5.36 1.74 12.14
N LEU A 52 -5.93 2.09 10.98
CA LEU A 52 -6.15 3.48 10.56
C LEU A 52 -7.31 4.16 11.30
N GLY A 53 -8.37 3.43 11.64
CA GLY A 53 -9.52 3.95 12.38
C GLY A 53 -9.16 4.47 13.77
N ARG A 54 -8.07 3.98 14.37
CA ARG A 54 -7.51 4.53 15.62
C ARG A 54 -6.90 5.92 15.46
N LEU A 55 -6.76 6.42 14.23
CA LEU A 55 -6.22 7.74 13.91
C LEU A 55 -7.32 8.76 13.58
N ASP A 56 -8.61 8.41 13.72
CA ASP A 56 -9.78 9.25 13.41
C ASP A 56 -9.78 9.84 11.98
N LEU A 57 -9.12 9.15 11.04
CA LEU A 57 -9.10 9.53 9.63
C LEU A 57 -10.12 8.68 8.86
N PRO A 58 -11.19 9.27 8.28
CA PRO A 58 -12.02 8.54 7.34
C PRO A 58 -11.16 8.19 6.12
N ALA A 59 -10.95 6.90 5.92
CA ALA A 59 -10.08 6.41 4.85
C ALA A 59 -10.63 5.14 4.20
N ALA A 60 -10.55 5.10 2.88
CA ALA A 60 -10.71 3.87 2.11
C ALA A 60 -9.36 3.16 2.04
N VAL A 61 -9.37 1.82 2.06
CA VAL A 61 -8.15 1.03 1.98
C VAL A 61 -8.29 0.00 0.87
N THR A 62 -7.24 -0.09 0.05
CA THR A 62 -7.02 -1.19 -0.89
C THR A 62 -5.71 -1.86 -0.50
N VAL A 63 -5.73 -3.18 -0.33
CA VAL A 63 -4.51 -3.97 -0.15
C VAL A 63 -4.29 -4.82 -1.39
N LEU A 64 -3.08 -4.80 -1.92
CA LEU A 64 -2.65 -5.66 -3.02
C LEU A 64 -1.41 -6.42 -2.60
N CYS A 65 -1.29 -7.68 -3.00
CA CYS A 65 0.00 -8.36 -2.99
C CYS A 65 0.90 -7.78 -4.10
N MET A 66 2.19 -8.11 -4.06
CA MET A 66 3.18 -7.57 -5.00
C MET A 66 2.90 -8.00 -6.45
N GLY A 67 2.47 -9.25 -6.66
CA GLY A 67 2.08 -9.80 -7.95
C GLY A 67 0.87 -9.07 -8.56
N ASP A 68 -0.18 -8.87 -7.75
CA ASP A 68 -1.38 -8.15 -8.18
C ASP A 68 -1.10 -6.68 -8.43
N PHE A 69 -0.27 -6.05 -7.59
CA PHE A 69 0.16 -4.67 -7.80
C PHE A 69 0.89 -4.50 -9.14
N ARG A 70 1.86 -5.38 -9.45
CA ARG A 70 2.58 -5.34 -10.74
C ARG A 70 1.65 -5.57 -11.92
N SER A 71 0.72 -6.51 -11.79
CA SER A 71 -0.27 -6.81 -12.83
C SER A 71 -1.19 -5.62 -13.06
N ALA A 72 -1.69 -5.00 -11.98
CA ALA A 72 -2.53 -3.81 -12.05
C ALA A 72 -1.82 -2.61 -12.69
N LEU A 73 -0.51 -2.45 -12.49
CA LEU A 73 0.28 -1.40 -13.16
C LEU A 73 0.36 -1.57 -14.68
N GLN A 74 0.07 -2.75 -15.23
CA GLN A 74 0.00 -2.96 -16.68
C GLN A 74 -1.36 -2.56 -17.28
N ILE A 75 -2.34 -2.21 -16.45
CA ILE A 75 -3.70 -1.86 -16.87
C ILE A 75 -3.87 -0.35 -16.77
N ASP A 76 -4.09 0.30 -17.91
CA ASP A 76 -4.33 1.74 -17.96
C ASP A 76 -5.57 2.16 -17.15
N GLY A 77 -5.42 3.19 -16.33
CA GLY A 77 -6.46 3.73 -15.46
C GLY A 77 -6.71 2.92 -14.19
N SER A 78 -5.91 1.88 -13.90
CA SER A 78 -6.05 1.10 -12.67
C SER A 78 -5.82 1.95 -11.42
N ILE A 79 -6.35 1.53 -10.28
CA ILE A 79 -6.10 2.21 -9.00
C ILE A 79 -4.60 2.21 -8.66
N ALA A 80 -3.86 1.15 -9.02
CA ALA A 80 -2.42 1.06 -8.79
C ALA A 80 -1.66 2.11 -9.62
N GLN A 81 -2.02 2.28 -10.89
CA GLN A 81 -1.42 3.32 -11.74
C GLN A 81 -1.72 4.72 -11.20
N ARG A 82 -2.98 5.02 -10.91
CA ARG A 82 -3.38 6.32 -10.36
C ARG A 82 -2.68 6.63 -9.03
N MET A 83 -2.49 5.65 -8.17
CA MET A 83 -1.74 5.81 -6.90
C MET A 83 -0.26 6.10 -7.12
N VAL A 84 0.37 5.55 -8.18
CA VAL A 84 1.78 5.83 -8.51
C VAL A 84 1.94 7.20 -9.16
N GLU A 85 0.98 7.62 -9.98
CA GLU A 85 1.05 8.88 -10.75
C GLU A 85 0.59 10.10 -9.94
N GLU A 86 -0.51 9.96 -9.20
CA GLU A 86 -1.18 11.06 -8.48
C GLU A 86 -1.00 10.97 -6.96
N GLY A 87 -0.72 9.77 -6.42
CA GLY A 87 -0.67 9.51 -5.00
C GLY A 87 0.65 9.89 -4.33
N GLU A 88 0.59 10.16 -3.03
CA GLU A 88 1.76 10.35 -2.19
C GLU A 88 2.31 9.01 -1.71
N LEU A 89 3.59 8.73 -1.97
CA LEU A 89 4.28 7.57 -1.42
C LEU A 89 4.66 7.83 0.04
N LEU A 90 3.93 7.26 0.98
CA LEU A 90 4.15 7.44 2.42
C LEU A 90 5.19 6.48 3.00
N PHE A 91 5.34 5.30 2.39
CA PHE A 91 6.31 4.30 2.83
C PHE A 91 6.78 3.44 1.68
N ALA A 92 8.08 3.12 1.66
CA ALA A 92 8.66 2.09 0.83
C ALA A 92 9.71 1.32 1.63
N ALA A 93 9.52 0.01 1.81
CA ALA A 93 10.54 -0.84 2.39
C ALA A 93 11.76 -0.87 1.46
N ARG A 94 12.96 -0.87 2.02
CA ARG A 94 14.16 -1.18 1.24
C ARG A 94 14.03 -2.60 0.74
N SER A 95 14.18 -2.79 -0.57
CA SER A 95 14.25 -4.12 -1.15
C SER A 95 15.40 -4.89 -0.51
N PRO A 96 15.18 -6.06 0.12
CA PRO A 96 16.26 -6.94 0.57
C PRO A 96 17.07 -7.47 -0.62
N TRP A 97 16.54 -7.32 -1.85
CA TRP A 97 17.17 -7.75 -3.09
C TRP A 97 18.12 -6.70 -3.70
N LYS A 98 18.32 -5.53 -3.05
CA LYS A 98 19.21 -4.48 -3.56
C LYS A 98 20.45 -4.20 -2.72
N ASP A 99 20.70 -4.96 -1.67
CA ASP A 99 22.01 -5.02 -1.03
C ASP A 99 22.62 -6.38 -1.36
N GLY A 100 23.68 -6.35 -2.17
CA GLY A 100 24.23 -7.53 -2.82
C GLY A 100 24.64 -8.62 -1.84
N GLU A 101 24.06 -9.81 -2.01
CA GLU A 101 24.79 -11.04 -1.79
C GLU A 101 24.68 -11.91 -3.05
N VAL A 102 25.58 -11.62 -3.98
CA VAL A 102 26.13 -12.68 -4.83
C VAL A 102 26.81 -13.66 -3.89
N ARG A 103 26.09 -14.69 -3.44
CA ARG A 103 26.74 -15.96 -3.11
C ARG A 103 26.60 -16.87 -4.31
N LEU A 104 27.60 -16.75 -5.17
CA LEU A 104 27.99 -17.83 -6.06
C LEU A 104 28.19 -19.11 -5.24
N LYS A 105 27.77 -20.21 -5.87
CA LYS A 105 27.80 -21.60 -5.45
C LYS A 105 28.96 -22.03 -4.55
N ALA A 106 28.67 -23.00 -3.70
CA ALA A 106 29.39 -24.29 -3.70
C ALA A 106 28.35 -25.41 -3.76
#